data_AF-A0A117Q1V2-F1
#
_entry.id   AF-A0A117Q1V2-F1
#
_cell.length_a   1.000
_cell.length_b   1.000
_cell.length_c   1.000
_cell.angle_alpha   90.00
_cell.angle_beta   90.00
_cell.angle_gamma   90.00
#
_symmetry.space_group_name_H-M   'P 1'
#
loop_
_entity.id
_entity.type
_entity.pdbx_description
1 polymer ?
#
loop_
_entity_poly.entity_id
_entity_poly.type
_entity_poly.pdbx_seq_one_letter_code
_entity_poly.pdbx_strand_id
1 'polypeptide(L)' 'MSQTLALVAEVVGVPQVSPQDNFFDLGGDSLTAAFLSLLLDERLGAPVDVFTIYSADDLETIHQAVLDAVSQARAAA' A
#
# COMPACT_ATOMS: atom_id res chain seq x y z
N MET A 1 7.32 7.47 -2.08
CA MET A 1 6.22 7.28 -3.03
C MET A 1 6.49 6.12 -4.01
N SER A 2 7.61 6.12 -4.75
CA SER A 2 7.87 5.14 -5.84
C SER A 2 7.76 3.65 -5.45
N GLN A 3 8.27 3.23 -4.30
CA GLN A 3 8.21 1.81 -3.89
C GLN A 3 6.78 1.34 -3.58
N THR A 4 6.00 2.15 -2.87
CA THR A 4 4.59 1.83 -2.59
C THR A 4 3.80 1.69 -3.89
N LEU A 5 3.96 2.64 -4.81
CA LEU A 5 3.29 2.60 -6.11
C LEU A 5 3.73 1.37 -6.95
N ALA A 6 5.00 1.01 -6.92
CA ALA A 6 5.50 -0.18 -7.63
C ALA A 6 4.88 -1.47 -7.08
N LEU A 7 4.72 -1.60 -5.76
CA LEU A 7 4.07 -2.76 -5.15
C LEU A 7 2.57 -2.82 -5.47
N VAL A 8 1.89 -1.66 -5.48
CA VAL A 8 0.50 -1.59 -5.92
C VAL A 8 0.37 -2.05 -7.38
N ALA A 9 1.23 -1.54 -8.28
CA ALA A 9 1.24 -1.92 -9.68
C ALA A 9 1.51 -3.42 -9.89
N GLU A 10 2.45 -4.00 -9.12
CA GLU A 10 2.76 -5.44 -9.09
C GLU A 10 1.53 -6.27 -8.69
N VAL A 11 0.81 -5.84 -7.65
CA VAL A 11 -0.34 -6.57 -7.10
C VAL A 11 -1.59 -6.48 -7.97
N VAL A 12 -1.88 -5.30 -8.54
CA VAL A 12 -3.05 -5.11 -9.41
C VAL A 12 -2.77 -5.50 -10.88
N GLY A 13 -1.52 -5.79 -11.22
CA GLY A 13 -1.14 -6.32 -12.54
C GLY A 13 -1.10 -5.28 -13.66
N VAL A 14 -0.78 -4.02 -13.33
CA VAL A 14 -0.69 -2.91 -14.30
C VAL A 14 0.74 -2.41 -14.43
N PRO A 15 1.15 -1.82 -15.58
CA PRO A 15 2.53 -1.41 -15.78
C PRO A 15 2.98 -0.24 -14.88
N GLN A 16 2.05 0.65 -14.52
CA GLN A 16 2.31 1.80 -13.66
C GLN A 16 1.00 2.33 -13.08
N VAL A 17 1.10 3.06 -11.98
CA VAL A 17 -0.01 3.72 -11.28
C VAL A 17 0.39 5.15 -10.90
N SER A 18 -0.59 6.02 -10.74
CA SER A 18 -0.46 7.41 -10.29
C SER A 18 -0.82 7.52 -8.81
N PRO A 19 -0.26 8.51 -8.08
CA PRO A 19 -0.59 8.68 -6.66
C PRO A 19 -2.08 8.95 -6.40
N GLN A 20 -2.78 9.59 -7.33
CA GLN A 20 -4.21 9.91 -7.22
C GLN A 20 -5.13 8.78 -7.69
N ASP A 21 -4.59 7.65 -8.13
CA ASP A 21 -5.42 6.51 -8.54
C ASP A 21 -6.07 5.88 -7.31
N ASN A 22 -7.30 5.42 -7.46
CA ASN A 22 -7.93 4.59 -6.43
C ASN A 22 -7.54 3.12 -6.65
N PHE A 23 -7.20 2.41 -5.56
CA PHE A 23 -6.78 1.01 -5.61
C PHE A 23 -7.82 0.08 -6.26
N PHE A 24 -9.11 0.31 -6.01
CA PHE A 24 -10.20 -0.51 -6.54
C PHE A 24 -10.52 -0.18 -8.01
N ASP A 25 -10.37 1.09 -8.40
CA ASP A 25 -10.52 1.50 -9.81
C ASP A 25 -9.44 0.88 -10.71
N LEU A 26 -8.27 0.58 -10.13
CA LEU A 26 -7.17 -0.12 -10.80
C LEU A 26 -7.36 -1.65 -10.90
N GLY A 27 -8.48 -2.18 -10.38
CA GLY A 27 -8.77 -3.62 -10.35
C GLY A 27 -8.36 -4.33 -9.06
N GLY A 28 -8.00 -3.58 -8.01
CA GLY A 28 -7.81 -4.11 -6.67
C GLY A 28 -9.11 -4.62 -6.04
N ASP A 29 -8.97 -5.55 -5.11
CA ASP A 29 -10.03 -6.21 -4.36
C ASP A 29 -9.54 -6.60 -2.95
N SER A 30 -10.36 -7.29 -2.16
CA SER A 30 -9.98 -7.67 -0.79
C SER A 30 -8.78 -8.62 -0.73
N LEU A 31 -8.62 -9.49 -1.74
CA LEU A 31 -7.53 -10.47 -1.77
C LEU A 31 -6.21 -9.79 -2.10
N THR A 32 -6.21 -8.96 -3.14
CA THR A 32 -5.06 -8.15 -3.53
C THR A 32 -4.70 -7.10 -2.48
N ALA A 33 -5.66 -6.51 -1.77
CA ALA A 33 -5.40 -5.64 -0.61
C ALA A 33 -4.70 -6.41 0.53
N ALA A 34 -5.15 -7.64 0.83
CA ALA A 34 -4.49 -8.50 1.82
C ALA A 34 -3.06 -8.86 1.38
N PHE A 35 -2.85 -9.19 0.10
CA PHE A 35 -1.51 -9.43 -0.44
C PHE A 35 -0.62 -8.20 -0.38
N LEU A 36 -1.15 -7.02 -0.70
CA LEU A 36 -0.40 -5.76 -0.61
C LEU A 36 0.05 -5.50 0.83
N SER A 37 -0.84 -5.69 1.82
CA SER A 37 -0.51 -5.56 3.25
C SER A 37 0.68 -6.44 3.65
N LEU A 38 0.68 -7.71 3.24
CA LEU A 38 1.80 -8.63 3.48
C LEU A 38 3.10 -8.14 2.82
N LEU A 39 3.05 -7.70 1.56
CA LEU A 39 4.24 -7.23 0.84
C LEU A 39 4.81 -5.92 1.42
N LEU A 40 3.96 -5.03 1.92
CA LEU A 40 4.38 -3.79 2.57
C LEU A 40 5.16 -4.10 3.86
N ASP A 41 4.70 -5.07 4.65
CA ASP A 41 5.42 -5.51 5.83
C ASP A 41 6.74 -6.18 5.46
N GLU A 42 6.71 -7.20 4.59
CA GLU A 42 7.88 -7.98 4.21
C GLU A 42 8.99 -7.14 3.54
N ARG A 43 8.61 -6.23 2.64
CA ARG A 43 9.59 -5.50 1.81
C ARG A 43 9.97 -4.13 2.38
N LEU A 44 9.08 -3.49 3.13
CA LEU A 44 9.29 -2.12 3.62
C LEU A 44 9.34 -2.03 5.14
N GLY A 45 9.06 -3.12 5.88
CA GLY A 45 8.92 -3.08 7.34
C GLY A 45 7.74 -2.21 7.77
N ALA A 46 6.68 -2.18 6.97
CA ALA A 46 5.52 -1.35 7.14
C ALA A 46 4.27 -2.21 7.36
N PRO A 47 3.94 -2.56 8.62
CA PRO A 47 2.77 -3.38 8.94
C PRO A 47 1.48 -2.55 8.80
N VAL A 48 1.06 -2.32 7.55
CA VAL A 48 -0.16 -1.58 7.21
C VAL A 48 -1.35 -2.54 7.20
N ASP A 49 -2.39 -2.22 7.97
CA ASP A 49 -3.59 -3.06 8.04
C ASP A 49 -4.41 -3.01 6.73
N VAL A 50 -5.06 -4.11 6.41
CA VAL A 50 -5.88 -4.24 5.20
C VAL A 50 -7.04 -3.22 5.20
N PHE A 51 -7.60 -2.90 6.37
CA PHE A 51 -8.66 -1.89 6.47
C PHE A 51 -8.16 -0.49 6.08
N THR A 52 -6.89 -0.16 6.37
CA THR A 52 -6.27 1.10 5.95
C THR A 52 -6.13 1.18 4.43
N ILE A 53 -5.75 0.08 3.79
CA ILE A 53 -5.69 -0.02 2.32
C ILE A 53 -7.10 0.11 1.72
N TYR A 54 -8.06 -0.60 2.31
CA TYR A 54 -9.45 -0.61 1.83
C TYR A 54 -10.15 0.75 1.97
N SER A 55 -9.84 1.50 3.02
CA SER A 55 -10.48 2.79 3.31
C SER A 55 -9.76 3.98 2.67
N ALA A 56 -8.68 3.75 1.93
CA ALA A 56 -7.94 4.80 1.27
C ALA A 56 -8.63 5.24 -0.03
N ASP A 57 -8.81 6.55 -0.20
CA ASP A 57 -9.38 7.13 -1.41
C ASP A 57 -8.41 7.08 -2.60
N ASP A 58 -7.10 7.11 -2.32
CA ASP A 58 -6.04 7.12 -3.32
C ASP A 58 -4.74 6.44 -2.83
N LEU A 59 -3.82 6.19 -3.77
CA LEU A 59 -2.53 5.58 -3.45
C LEU A 59 -1.60 6.50 -2.64
N GLU A 60 -1.80 7.81 -2.70
CA GLU A 60 -1.09 8.79 -1.86
C GLU A 60 -1.41 8.58 -0.38
N THR A 61 -2.68 8.33 -0.05
CA THR A 61 -3.13 7.98 1.31
C THR A 61 -2.53 6.66 1.79
N ILE A 62 -2.47 5.64 0.92
CA ILE A 62 -1.79 4.37 1.23
C ILE A 62 -0.30 4.62 1.48
N HIS A 63 0.34 5.47 0.67
CA HIS A 63 1.75 5.80 0.86
C HIS A 63 2.01 6.50 2.20
N GLN A 64 1.14 7.42 2.59
CA GLN A 64 1.26 8.09 3.88
C GLN A 64 1.13 7.09 5.04
N ALA A 65 0.17 6.16 4.97
CA ALA A 65 0.03 5.09 5.96
C ALA A 65 1.29 4.22 6.07
N VAL A 66 1.97 3.94 4.95
CA VAL A 66 3.25 3.22 4.95
C VAL A 66 4.34 4.02 5.67
N LEU A 67 4.45 5.33 5.41
CA LEU A 67 5.43 6.19 6.09
C LEU A 67 5.19 6.22 7.61
N ASP A 68 3.93 6.34 8.00
CA ASP A 68 3.52 6.36 9.40
C ASP A 68 3.87 5.02 10.08
N ALA A 69 3.54 3.88 9.45
CA ALA A 69 3.85 2.55 9.96
C ALA A 69 5.37 2.32 10.13
N VAL A 70 6.18 2.71 9.14
CA VAL A 70 7.65 2.63 9.23
C VAL A 70 8.19 3.50 10.37
N SER A 71 7.63 4.70 10.56
CA SER A 71 8.05 5.59 11.64
C SER A 71 7.76 5.00 13.02
N GLN A 72 6.59 4.38 13.18
CA GLN A 72 6.17 3.74 14.43
C GLN A 72 7.00 2.48 14.73
N ALA A 73 7.23 1.64 13.73
CA ALA A 73 8.07 0.44 13.87
C ALA A 73 9.50 0.79 14.32
N ARG A 74 10.07 1.88 13.77
CA ARG A 74 11.40 2.37 14.17
C ARG A 74 11.43 2.96 15.57
N ALA A 75 10.36 3.62 16.00
CA ALA A 75 10.28 4.20 17.35
C ALA A 75 10.12 3.13 18.45
N ALA A 76 9.63 1.94 18.10
CA ALA A 76 9.46 0.81 19.01
C ALA A 76 10.70 -0.09 19.14
N ALA A 77 11.73 0.14 18.34
CA ALA A 77 13.00 -0.60 18.31
C ALA A 77 14.10 0.09 19.12
#